data_AF-A0A967HJ96-F1
#
_entry.id   AF-A0A967HJ96-F1
#
_cell.length_a   1.000
_cell.length_b   1.000
_cell.length_c   1.000
_cell.angle_alpha   90.00
_cell.angle_beta   90.00
_cell.angle_gamma   90.00
#
_symmetry.space_group_name_H-M   'P 1'
#
loop_
_entity.id
_entity.type
_entity.pdbx_description
1 polymer ?
#
loop_
_entity_poly.entity_id
_entity_poly.type
_entity_poly.pdbx_seq_one_letter_code
_entity_poly.pdbx_strand_id
1 'polypeptide(L)'
;LEEQGEPFGFDTGVARVPIVPAAVIFDLDNGADRRPHAAMGRAACRAAGTVVAEGAVGAGTGATVGMGRGPGETMPGGVGTASVADGDWTVGALAVVNALGDVLDDTGRIIAGTRGPDGAFLDSARLAREAAGPPAPGTNTTLCVVATDAPLDRTALAALARAGSTGMARRISPAHTPFDGDVVFAVSTTDEARPVAPEQVLALSALTADAVAEAIERAVTR
;
A
#
# COMPACT_ATOMS: atom_id res chain seq x y z
N LEU A 1 8.62 20.05 7.36
CA LEU A 1 8.71 19.58 8.75
C LEU A 1 9.58 20.52 9.55
N GLU A 2 10.92 20.48 9.44
CA GLU A 2 11.79 21.41 10.19
C GLU A 2 11.46 22.89 9.93
N GLU A 3 11.30 23.29 8.66
CA GLU A 3 10.93 24.67 8.28
C GLU A 3 9.53 25.12 8.74
N GLN A 4 8.65 24.20 9.17
CA GLN A 4 7.27 24.56 9.54
C GLN A 4 7.16 25.08 10.99
N GLY A 5 8.18 24.91 11.83
CA GLY A 5 8.23 25.48 13.19
C GLY A 5 7.27 24.86 14.22
N GLU A 6 6.34 24.01 13.79
CA GLU A 6 5.50 23.15 14.65
C GLU A 6 6.34 22.07 15.37
N PRO A 7 5.86 21.47 16.47
CA PRO A 7 6.62 20.49 17.26
C PRO A 7 6.79 19.11 16.59
N PHE A 8 7.02 19.07 15.28
CA PHE A 8 7.32 17.86 14.54
C PHE A 8 8.71 17.31 14.89
N GLY A 9 8.78 16.00 15.16
CA GLY A 9 10.04 15.28 15.31
C GLY A 9 10.42 14.95 16.75
N PHE A 10 11.41 14.07 16.86
CA PHE A 10 11.92 13.57 18.13
C PHE A 10 12.79 14.63 18.80
N ASP A 11 12.50 14.95 20.06
CA ASP A 11 13.29 15.88 20.85
C ASP A 11 14.59 15.21 21.30
N THR A 12 15.72 15.69 20.77
CA THR A 12 17.06 15.21 21.13
C THR A 12 17.65 15.91 22.36
N GLY A 13 16.92 16.89 22.93
CA GLY A 13 17.40 17.81 23.96
C GLY A 13 18.15 19.03 23.42
N VAL A 14 18.57 19.00 22.16
CA VAL A 14 19.25 20.13 21.48
C VAL A 14 18.40 20.69 20.33
N ALA A 15 17.73 19.80 19.59
CA ALA A 15 16.81 20.14 18.53
C ALA A 15 15.76 19.04 18.35
N ARG A 16 14.66 19.36 17.66
CA ARG A 16 13.70 18.34 17.19
C ARG A 16 14.13 17.82 15.82
N VAL A 17 14.25 16.50 15.70
CA VAL A 17 14.66 15.84 14.46
C VAL A 17 13.47 15.07 13.87
N PRO A 18 12.95 15.47 12.70
CA PRO A 18 11.87 14.74 12.04
C PRO A 18 12.31 13.33 11.63
N ILE A 19 11.53 12.32 12.01
CA ILE A 19 11.71 10.94 11.55
C ILE A 19 10.73 10.72 10.40
N VAL A 20 11.25 10.51 9.19
CA VAL A 20 10.43 10.34 7.98
C VAL A 20 10.72 8.98 7.35
N PRO A 21 9.96 7.93 7.72
CA PRO A 21 10.00 6.66 7.02
C PRO A 21 9.59 6.85 5.56
N ALA A 22 10.26 6.13 4.66
CA ALA A 22 9.95 6.15 3.24
C ALA A 22 10.08 4.74 2.66
N ALA A 23 9.26 4.47 1.65
CA ALA A 23 9.36 3.30 0.78
C ALA A 23 9.08 3.76 -0.67
N VAL A 24 9.43 2.92 -1.64
CA VAL A 24 9.36 3.27 -3.06
C VAL A 24 8.75 2.12 -3.85
N ILE A 25 8.13 2.44 -4.98
CA ILE A 25 7.81 1.46 -6.02
C ILE A 25 8.85 1.56 -7.13
N PHE A 26 8.94 0.51 -7.95
CA PHE A 26 9.70 0.53 -9.19
C PHE A 26 8.75 0.75 -10.37
N ASP A 27 8.84 1.90 -11.03
CA ASP A 27 7.99 2.31 -12.16
C ASP A 27 8.79 2.68 -13.43
N LEU A 28 10.09 2.40 -13.44
CA LEU A 28 11.00 2.81 -14.53
C LEU A 28 10.75 2.03 -15.84
N ASP A 29 10.25 0.81 -15.76
CA ASP A 29 9.95 -0.02 -16.94
C ASP A 29 8.72 0.48 -17.71
N ASN A 30 7.94 1.41 -17.13
CA ASN A 30 6.78 2.04 -17.77
C ASN A 30 7.15 3.29 -18.59
N GLY A 31 8.43 3.44 -18.96
CA GLY A 31 8.93 4.54 -19.76
C GLY A 31 9.19 5.83 -18.97
N ALA A 32 9.24 5.74 -17.63
CA ALA A 32 9.61 6.87 -16.78
C ALA A 32 11.11 7.17 -16.92
N ASP A 33 11.44 8.33 -17.49
CA ASP A 33 12.81 8.85 -17.58
C ASP A 33 13.20 9.70 -16.36
N ARG A 34 12.26 9.90 -15.43
CA ARG A 34 12.38 10.82 -14.28
C ARG A 34 12.00 10.13 -12.99
N ARG A 35 12.82 10.38 -11.97
CA ARG A 35 12.62 9.89 -10.60
C ARG A 35 12.16 11.03 -9.68
N PRO A 36 11.38 10.73 -8.63
CA PRO A 36 11.07 11.72 -7.59
C PRO A 36 12.34 12.32 -6.98
N HIS A 37 12.32 13.63 -6.74
CA HIS A 37 13.40 14.35 -6.07
C HIS A 37 12.88 15.12 -4.85
N ALA A 38 13.79 15.64 -4.01
CA ALA A 38 13.45 16.30 -2.75
C ALA A 38 12.37 17.39 -2.89
N ALA A 39 12.41 18.21 -3.95
CA ALA A 39 11.39 19.25 -4.16
C ALA A 39 9.98 18.68 -4.45
N MET A 40 9.87 17.51 -5.09
CA MET A 40 8.58 16.82 -5.28
C MET A 40 8.05 16.29 -3.96
N GLY A 41 8.90 15.64 -3.13
CA GLY A 41 8.51 15.20 -1.79
C GLY A 41 8.04 16.36 -0.91
N ARG A 42 8.75 17.49 -0.96
CA ARG A 42 8.35 18.73 -0.27
C ARG A 42 7.02 19.29 -0.79
N ALA A 43 6.78 19.24 -2.10
CA ALA A 43 5.52 19.66 -2.69
C ALA A 43 4.36 18.75 -2.25
N ALA A 44 4.57 17.43 -2.24
CA ALA A 44 3.60 16.45 -1.75
C ALA A 44 3.26 16.68 -0.26
N CYS A 45 4.26 16.91 0.60
CA CYS A 45 4.03 17.24 2.01
C CYS A 45 3.19 18.52 2.20
N ARG A 46 3.36 19.53 1.33
CA ARG A 46 2.56 20.77 1.38
C ARG A 46 1.15 20.61 0.81
N ALA A 47 0.97 19.67 -0.11
CA ALA A 47 -0.32 19.38 -0.73
C ALA A 47 -1.17 18.39 0.08
N ALA A 48 -0.61 17.76 1.13
CA ALA A 48 -1.30 16.83 1.98
C ALA A 48 -2.57 17.46 2.58
N GLY A 49 -3.68 16.73 2.55
CA GLY A 49 -4.98 17.17 3.01
C GLY A 49 -5.90 15.98 3.32
N THR A 50 -7.17 16.27 3.61
CA THR A 50 -8.17 15.26 4.00
C THR A 50 -8.82 14.54 2.82
N VAL A 51 -8.75 15.13 1.61
CA VAL A 51 -9.24 14.50 0.38
C VAL A 51 -8.06 13.83 -0.31
N VAL A 52 -8.17 12.52 -0.51
CA VAL A 52 -7.16 11.72 -1.20
C VAL A 52 -7.61 11.53 -2.65
N ALA A 53 -6.76 11.94 -3.59
CA ALA A 53 -6.95 11.58 -4.99
C ALA A 53 -6.57 10.11 -5.20
N GLU A 54 -7.38 9.38 -5.96
CA GLU A 54 -7.18 7.97 -6.32
C GLU A 54 -6.73 7.86 -7.80
N GLY A 55 -6.22 6.69 -8.21
CA GLY A 55 -5.74 6.40 -9.56
C GLY A 55 -4.28 6.83 -9.81
N ALA A 56 -3.98 7.28 -11.04
CA ALA A 56 -2.63 7.62 -11.50
C ALA A 56 -2.14 8.99 -10.99
N VAL A 57 -1.96 9.10 -9.66
CA VAL A 57 -1.54 10.32 -8.98
C VAL A 57 -0.41 10.07 -8.01
N GLY A 58 0.45 11.06 -7.79
CA GLY A 58 1.55 10.98 -6.81
C GLY A 58 2.42 9.74 -7.04
N ALA A 59 2.58 8.91 -6.01
CA ALA A 59 3.34 7.66 -6.11
C ALA A 59 2.70 6.59 -7.01
N GLY A 60 1.38 6.68 -7.29
CA GLY A 60 0.68 5.78 -8.19
C GLY A 60 0.78 6.16 -9.67
N THR A 61 1.41 7.29 -10.01
CA THR A 61 1.45 7.82 -11.39
C THR A 61 1.98 6.81 -12.41
N GLY A 62 3.03 6.07 -12.06
CA GLY A 62 3.64 5.04 -12.90
C GLY A 62 3.35 3.61 -12.46
N ALA A 63 2.40 3.41 -11.54
CA ALA A 63 2.14 2.09 -10.96
C ALA A 63 1.41 1.16 -11.93
N THR A 64 1.77 -0.12 -11.93
CA THR A 64 1.20 -1.17 -12.80
C THR A 64 0.99 -2.49 -12.07
N VAL A 65 0.07 -3.31 -12.56
CA VAL A 65 -0.24 -4.64 -12.03
C VAL A 65 -0.20 -5.71 -13.12
N GLY A 66 -0.04 -6.98 -12.73
CA GLY A 66 -0.13 -8.11 -13.66
C GLY A 66 1.11 -8.31 -14.54
N MET A 67 2.26 -8.53 -13.92
CA MET A 67 3.56 -8.72 -14.59
C MET A 67 3.87 -10.18 -14.92
N GLY A 68 2.88 -11.09 -14.87
CA GLY A 68 3.09 -12.53 -15.04
C GLY A 68 3.65 -12.95 -16.41
N ARG A 69 3.58 -12.07 -17.41
CA ARG A 69 4.12 -12.27 -18.77
C ARG A 69 5.18 -11.23 -19.17
N GLY A 70 5.62 -10.40 -18.22
CA GLY A 70 6.57 -9.32 -18.43
C GLY A 70 5.92 -7.93 -18.60
N PRO A 71 6.74 -6.87 -18.75
CA PRO A 71 6.30 -5.48 -18.62
C PRO A 71 5.39 -4.98 -19.75
N GLY A 72 5.31 -5.68 -20.89
CA GLY A 72 4.53 -5.25 -22.05
C GLY A 72 3.03 -5.56 -22.00
N GLU A 73 2.57 -6.31 -20.99
CA GLU A 73 1.19 -6.80 -20.90
C GLU A 73 0.55 -6.46 -19.54
N THR A 74 1.03 -5.41 -18.88
CA THR A 74 0.53 -4.93 -17.59
C THR A 74 -0.74 -4.10 -17.72
N MET A 75 -1.45 -3.93 -16.61
CA MET A 75 -2.55 -2.99 -16.47
C MET A 75 -2.19 -1.82 -15.55
N PRO A 76 -2.83 -0.65 -15.69
CA PRO A 76 -2.67 0.45 -14.75
C PRO A 76 -2.95 0.00 -13.31
N GLY A 77 -2.02 0.32 -12.43
CA GLY A 77 -2.20 0.34 -10.99
C GLY A 77 -2.60 1.74 -10.53
N GLY A 78 -2.28 2.09 -9.28
CA GLY A 78 -2.50 3.46 -8.82
C GLY A 78 -2.52 3.63 -7.31
N VAL A 79 -3.02 4.78 -6.88
CA VAL A 79 -3.36 5.08 -5.49
C VAL A 79 -4.81 4.70 -5.23
N GLY A 80 -5.09 4.05 -4.11
CA GLY A 80 -6.45 3.86 -3.63
C GLY A 80 -6.54 4.08 -2.13
N THR A 81 -7.72 4.44 -1.65
CA THR A 81 -7.96 4.64 -0.22
C THR A 81 -9.34 4.16 0.20
N ALA A 82 -9.44 3.68 1.44
CA ALA A 82 -10.70 3.32 2.06
C ALA A 82 -10.63 3.55 3.57
N SER A 83 -11.80 3.62 4.20
CA SER A 83 -11.92 3.70 5.66
C SER A 83 -13.09 2.87 6.11
N VAL A 84 -12.89 2.07 7.16
CA VAL A 84 -13.91 1.24 7.78
C VAL A 84 -13.98 1.63 9.26
N ALA A 85 -15.20 1.82 9.77
CA ALA A 85 -15.44 2.15 11.16
C ALA A 85 -16.35 1.08 11.78
N ASP A 86 -16.00 0.63 12.99
CA ASP A 86 -16.84 -0.23 13.80
C ASP A 86 -16.61 0.08 15.29
N GLY A 87 -17.70 0.24 16.03
CA GLY A 87 -17.68 0.74 17.40
C GLY A 87 -17.11 2.15 17.52
N ASP A 88 -16.10 2.31 18.38
CA ASP A 88 -15.54 3.61 18.77
C ASP A 88 -14.37 4.07 17.90
N TRP A 89 -13.90 3.22 16.97
CA TRP A 89 -12.67 3.48 16.22
C TRP A 89 -12.85 3.32 14.72
N THR A 90 -12.05 4.10 13.99
CA THR A 90 -11.95 4.07 12.54
C THR A 90 -10.57 3.56 12.13
N VAL A 91 -10.53 2.75 11.09
CA VAL A 91 -9.30 2.37 10.39
C VAL A 91 -9.36 2.86 8.95
N GLY A 92 -8.41 3.70 8.57
CA GLY A 92 -8.17 4.14 7.19
C GLY A 92 -6.98 3.43 6.57
N ALA A 93 -7.04 3.17 5.28
CA ALA A 93 -5.94 2.64 4.48
C ALA A 93 -5.69 3.51 3.24
N LEU A 94 -4.42 3.70 2.89
CA LEU A 94 -3.98 4.27 1.62
C LEU A 94 -2.95 3.31 1.02
N ALA A 95 -3.22 2.86 -0.20
CA ALA A 95 -2.38 1.92 -0.93
C ALA A 95 -1.84 2.54 -2.21
N VAL A 96 -0.60 2.18 -2.57
CA VAL A 96 -0.01 2.37 -3.90
C VAL A 96 0.24 1.00 -4.47
N VAL A 97 -0.50 0.64 -5.52
CA VAL A 97 -0.55 -0.74 -6.05
C VAL A 97 0.29 -0.85 -7.31
N ASN A 98 1.52 -1.33 -7.17
CA ASN A 98 2.43 -1.68 -8.27
C ASN A 98 2.83 -3.15 -8.20
N ALA A 99 1.85 -4.05 -8.21
CA ALA A 99 2.03 -5.46 -7.86
C ALA A 99 2.51 -6.33 -9.03
N LEU A 100 3.30 -7.37 -8.73
CA LEU A 100 3.57 -8.41 -9.72
C LEU A 100 2.28 -9.19 -10.04
N GLY A 101 1.52 -9.53 -8.99
CA GLY A 101 0.31 -10.32 -9.09
C GLY A 101 -0.90 -9.59 -9.67
N ASP A 102 -1.99 -10.33 -9.75
CA ASP A 102 -3.29 -9.85 -10.19
C ASP A 102 -4.07 -9.26 -9.03
N VAL A 103 -4.81 -8.18 -9.28
CA VAL A 103 -5.79 -7.62 -8.37
C VAL A 103 -7.13 -8.34 -8.52
N LEU A 104 -7.66 -8.83 -7.40
CA LEU A 104 -8.89 -9.59 -7.30
C LEU A 104 -10.01 -8.75 -6.67
N ASP A 105 -11.26 -9.00 -7.03
CA ASP A 105 -12.44 -8.53 -6.28
C ASP A 105 -12.74 -9.41 -5.06
N ASP A 106 -13.82 -9.07 -4.33
CA ASP A 106 -14.31 -9.82 -3.18
C ASP A 106 -14.78 -11.24 -3.48
N THR A 107 -15.14 -11.52 -4.73
CA THR A 107 -15.51 -12.86 -5.22
C THR A 107 -14.30 -13.69 -5.65
N GLY A 108 -13.10 -13.10 -5.67
CA GLY A 108 -11.85 -13.73 -6.12
C GLY A 108 -11.65 -13.69 -7.63
N ARG A 109 -12.40 -12.86 -8.37
CA ARG A 109 -12.19 -12.67 -9.81
C ARG A 109 -11.13 -11.61 -10.05
N ILE A 110 -10.31 -11.82 -11.07
CA ILE A 110 -9.32 -10.83 -11.50
C ILE A 110 -10.05 -9.62 -12.11
N ILE A 111 -9.79 -8.43 -11.56
CA ILE A 111 -10.31 -7.14 -12.04
C ILE A 111 -9.24 -6.29 -12.71
N ALA A 112 -7.97 -6.50 -12.36
CA ALA A 112 -6.81 -5.95 -13.06
C ALA A 112 -5.64 -6.91 -12.90
N GLY A 113 -4.84 -7.16 -13.93
CA GLY A 113 -3.82 -8.19 -13.86
C GLY A 113 -3.32 -8.65 -15.22
N THR A 114 -2.58 -9.75 -15.22
CA THR A 114 -1.93 -10.33 -16.39
C THR A 114 -2.97 -10.75 -17.42
N ARG A 115 -2.78 -10.35 -18.69
CA ARG A 115 -3.68 -10.74 -19.79
C ARG A 115 -3.01 -11.69 -20.76
N GLY A 116 -3.80 -12.57 -21.37
CA GLY A 116 -3.39 -13.43 -22.46
C GLY A 116 -3.48 -12.74 -23.83
N PRO A 117 -3.05 -13.40 -24.91
CA PRO A 117 -3.10 -12.86 -26.27
C PRO A 117 -4.52 -12.58 -26.77
N ASP A 118 -5.51 -13.27 -26.20
CA ASP A 118 -6.95 -13.07 -26.44
C ASP A 118 -7.55 -11.93 -25.60
N GLY A 119 -6.74 -11.29 -24.74
CA GLY A 119 -7.15 -10.23 -23.84
C GLY A 119 -7.84 -10.73 -22.56
N ALA A 120 -8.00 -12.04 -22.38
CA ALA A 120 -8.57 -12.61 -21.16
C ALA A 120 -7.56 -12.58 -20.01
N PHE A 121 -8.04 -12.49 -18.77
CA PHE A 121 -7.16 -12.57 -17.61
C PHE A 121 -6.55 -13.96 -17.45
N LEU A 122 -5.27 -14.00 -17.10
CA LEU A 122 -4.54 -15.20 -16.71
C LEU A 122 -4.27 -15.15 -15.22
N ASP A 123 -4.38 -16.29 -14.55
CA ASP A 123 -4.01 -16.42 -13.14
C ASP A 123 -2.48 -16.41 -13.00
N SER A 124 -1.93 -15.28 -12.56
CA SER A 124 -0.50 -15.07 -12.34
C SER A 124 0.08 -16.06 -11.33
N ALA A 125 -0.68 -16.47 -10.31
CA ALA A 125 -0.23 -17.45 -9.34
C ALA A 125 -0.12 -18.84 -9.96
N ARG A 126 -1.05 -19.19 -10.87
CA ARG A 126 -0.96 -20.41 -11.67
C ARG A 126 0.23 -20.38 -12.63
N LEU A 127 0.41 -19.28 -13.36
CA LEU A 127 1.56 -19.09 -14.25
C LEU A 127 2.88 -19.26 -13.49
N ALA A 128 3.00 -18.67 -12.29
CA ALA A 128 4.19 -18.79 -11.46
C ALA A 128 4.47 -20.24 -11.02
N ARG A 129 3.45 -21.05 -10.78
CA ARG A 129 3.60 -22.49 -10.44
C ARG A 129 4.00 -23.35 -11.65
N GLU A 130 3.58 -22.95 -12.85
CA GLU A 130 3.81 -23.69 -14.10
C GLU A 130 5.11 -23.24 -14.81
N ALA A 131 5.67 -22.08 -14.46
CA ALA A 131 6.87 -21.53 -15.06
C ALA A 131 8.13 -22.35 -14.71
N ALA A 132 9.02 -22.53 -15.70
CA ALA A 132 10.29 -23.26 -15.57
C ALA A 132 11.50 -22.34 -15.26
N GLY A 133 11.27 -21.10 -14.79
CA GLY A 133 12.34 -20.14 -14.48
C GLY A 133 11.82 -18.90 -13.74
N PRO A 134 12.68 -18.18 -13.01
CA PRO A 134 12.26 -17.02 -12.23
C PRO A 134 11.83 -15.86 -13.16
N PRO A 135 10.78 -15.10 -12.81
CA PRO A 135 10.53 -13.80 -13.45
C PRO A 135 11.73 -12.87 -13.25
N ALA A 136 11.80 -11.79 -14.04
CA ALA A 136 12.85 -10.79 -13.92
C ALA A 136 12.90 -10.24 -12.46
N PRO A 137 14.09 -10.00 -11.88
CA PRO A 137 14.19 -9.58 -10.48
C PRO A 137 13.57 -8.20 -10.19
N GLY A 138 12.75 -8.11 -9.13
CA GLY A 138 12.62 -6.92 -8.27
C GLY A 138 12.01 -5.66 -8.86
N THR A 139 10.98 -5.78 -9.71
CA THR A 139 10.35 -4.63 -10.40
C THR A 139 8.97 -4.25 -9.88
N ASN A 140 8.48 -4.91 -8.81
CA ASN A 140 7.15 -4.66 -8.27
C ASN A 140 7.16 -4.38 -6.76
N THR A 141 6.16 -3.65 -6.28
CA THR A 141 6.02 -3.26 -4.87
C THR A 141 4.60 -2.73 -4.62
N THR A 142 3.90 -3.24 -3.62
CA THR A 142 2.70 -2.60 -3.07
C THR A 142 3.02 -1.92 -1.75
N LEU A 143 2.75 -0.63 -1.66
CA LEU A 143 2.95 0.16 -0.45
C LEU A 143 1.60 0.44 0.21
N CYS A 144 1.53 0.32 1.53
CA CYS A 144 0.32 0.66 2.26
C CYS A 144 0.63 1.45 3.54
N VAL A 145 -0.21 2.44 3.83
CA VAL A 145 -0.30 3.07 5.16
C VAL A 145 -1.67 2.73 5.73
N VAL A 146 -1.69 2.24 6.96
CA VAL A 146 -2.88 2.04 7.78
C VAL A 146 -2.85 3.05 8.91
N ALA A 147 -3.92 3.82 9.07
CA ALA A 147 -4.08 4.80 10.13
C ALA A 147 -5.32 4.50 10.96
N THR A 148 -5.26 4.71 12.27
CA THR A 148 -6.42 4.56 13.17
C THR A 148 -6.41 5.61 14.27
N ASP A 149 -7.60 5.98 14.75
CA ASP A 149 -7.79 6.80 15.95
C ASP A 149 -7.73 5.97 17.25
N ALA A 150 -7.63 4.64 17.16
CA ALA A 150 -7.49 3.75 18.30
C ALA A 150 -6.16 3.99 19.05
N PRO A 151 -6.15 3.92 20.40
CA PRO A 151 -4.99 4.25 21.23
C PRO A 151 -4.00 3.12 21.40
N LEU A 152 -3.36 2.77 20.29
CA LEU A 152 -2.52 1.58 20.16
C LEU A 152 -1.06 1.86 20.52
N ASP A 153 -0.50 0.98 21.35
CA ASP A 153 0.95 0.89 21.51
C ASP A 153 1.65 0.28 20.29
N ARG A 154 3.00 0.26 20.32
CA ARG A 154 3.82 -0.28 19.24
C ARG A 154 3.52 -1.75 18.92
N THR A 155 3.16 -2.56 19.92
CA THR A 155 2.90 -3.99 19.75
C THR A 155 1.60 -4.20 18.99
N ALA A 156 0.55 -3.48 19.37
CA ALA A 156 -0.73 -3.50 18.67
C ALA A 156 -0.61 -2.93 17.24
N LEU A 157 0.12 -1.83 17.05
CA LEU A 157 0.40 -1.29 15.70
C LEU A 157 1.15 -2.30 14.81
N ALA A 158 2.10 -3.06 15.37
CA ALA A 158 2.75 -4.13 14.62
C ALA A 158 1.77 -5.25 14.23
N ALA A 159 0.73 -5.52 15.04
CA ALA A 159 -0.34 -6.44 14.68
C ALA A 159 -1.20 -5.90 13.53
N LEU A 160 -1.55 -4.61 13.56
CA LEU A 160 -2.26 -3.96 12.45
C LEU A 160 -1.45 -3.98 11.17
N ALA A 161 -0.14 -3.72 11.22
CA ALA A 161 0.72 -3.82 10.03
C ALA A 161 0.67 -5.22 9.39
N ARG A 162 0.74 -6.28 10.20
CA ARG A 162 0.58 -7.68 9.74
C ARG A 162 -0.82 -7.94 9.18
N ALA A 163 -1.85 -7.38 9.80
CA ALA A 163 -3.22 -7.48 9.31
C ALA A 163 -3.39 -6.76 7.96
N GLY A 164 -2.71 -5.64 7.74
CA GLY A 164 -2.66 -4.96 6.44
C GLY A 164 -2.03 -5.85 5.36
N SER A 165 -0.95 -6.58 5.68
CA SER A 165 -0.38 -7.57 4.75
C SER A 165 -1.37 -8.70 4.41
N THR A 166 -2.27 -9.04 5.34
CA THR A 166 -3.36 -9.99 5.10
C THR A 166 -4.40 -9.40 4.15
N GLY A 167 -4.82 -8.14 4.37
CA GLY A 167 -5.71 -7.41 3.43
C GLY A 167 -5.13 -7.36 2.02
N MET A 168 -3.82 -7.10 1.91
CA MET A 168 -3.11 -7.14 0.64
C MET A 168 -3.21 -8.51 -0.05
N ALA A 169 -2.95 -9.60 0.66
CA ALA A 169 -3.02 -10.95 0.11
C ALA A 169 -4.46 -11.41 -0.23
N ARG A 170 -5.51 -10.75 0.29
CA ARG A 170 -6.91 -11.01 -0.10
C ARG A 170 -7.26 -10.42 -1.47
N ARG A 171 -6.47 -9.45 -1.94
CA ARG A 171 -6.73 -8.70 -3.17
C ARG A 171 -5.62 -8.78 -4.19
N ILE A 172 -4.46 -9.28 -3.82
CA ILE A 172 -3.33 -9.43 -4.73
C ILE A 172 -2.92 -10.90 -4.75
N SER A 173 -2.83 -11.48 -5.93
CA SER A 173 -2.47 -12.88 -6.11
C SER A 173 -1.52 -13.09 -7.30
N PRO A 174 -0.29 -13.60 -7.07
CA PRO A 174 0.35 -13.76 -5.77
C PRO A 174 0.74 -12.39 -5.17
N ALA A 175 0.74 -12.29 -3.84
CA ALA A 175 1.29 -11.16 -3.07
C ALA A 175 2.54 -11.60 -2.29
N HIS A 176 3.30 -10.64 -1.75
CA HIS A 176 4.49 -10.88 -0.92
C HIS A 176 5.52 -11.79 -1.60
N THR A 177 5.67 -11.66 -2.92
CA THR A 177 6.60 -12.50 -3.67
C THR A 177 8.04 -12.06 -3.41
N PRO A 178 9.06 -12.90 -3.70
CA PRO A 178 10.46 -12.48 -3.65
C PRO A 178 10.81 -11.33 -4.61
N PHE A 179 9.89 -10.97 -5.50
CA PHE A 179 10.03 -9.91 -6.50
C PHE A 179 9.25 -8.65 -6.14
N ASP A 180 8.50 -8.70 -5.03
CA ASP A 180 7.75 -7.57 -4.49
C ASP A 180 8.46 -6.97 -3.26
N GLY A 181 8.55 -5.65 -3.24
CA GLY A 181 9.01 -4.87 -2.09
C GLY A 181 7.88 -4.50 -1.13
N ASP A 182 6.89 -5.38 -0.91
CA ASP A 182 5.65 -5.06 -0.20
C ASP A 182 5.88 -4.54 1.23
N VAL A 183 5.29 -3.39 1.57
CA VAL A 183 5.45 -2.76 2.88
C VAL A 183 4.12 -2.19 3.38
N VAL A 184 3.83 -2.44 4.67
CA VAL A 184 2.72 -1.81 5.40
C VAL A 184 3.26 -1.01 6.58
N PHE A 185 2.97 0.30 6.60
CA PHE A 185 3.16 1.16 7.77
C PHE A 185 1.85 1.27 8.54
N ALA A 186 1.88 1.08 9.86
CA ALA A 186 0.72 1.30 10.73
C ALA A 186 0.98 2.48 11.66
N VAL A 187 0.01 3.39 11.76
CA VAL A 187 0.08 4.59 12.61
C VAL A 187 -1.21 4.73 13.42
N SER A 188 -1.08 5.18 14.66
CA SER A 188 -2.19 5.68 15.46
C SER A 188 -2.10 7.20 15.54
N THR A 189 -3.23 7.89 15.41
CA THR A 189 -3.28 9.37 15.44
C THR A 189 -3.46 9.94 16.85
N THR A 190 -3.59 9.10 17.87
CA THR A 190 -3.73 9.56 19.26
C THR A 190 -2.37 9.75 19.93
N ASP A 191 -2.32 10.73 20.82
CA ASP A 191 -1.15 10.97 21.68
C ASP A 191 -1.13 10.05 22.92
N GLU A 192 -2.22 9.32 23.19
CA GLU A 192 -2.39 8.47 24.38
C GLU A 192 -2.20 6.97 24.08
N ALA A 193 -1.10 6.61 23.44
CA ALA A 193 -0.79 5.22 23.12
C ALA A 193 -0.78 4.33 24.38
N ARG A 194 -1.56 3.25 24.37
CA ARG A 194 -1.67 2.29 25.49
C ARG A 194 -1.85 0.86 25.00
N PRO A 195 -1.60 -0.13 25.87
CA PRO A 195 -2.05 -1.48 25.62
C PRO A 195 -3.57 -1.51 25.51
N VAL A 196 -4.08 -2.21 24.50
CA VAL A 196 -5.51 -2.50 24.32
C VAL A 196 -5.75 -4.00 24.45
N ALA A 197 -6.98 -4.40 24.77
CA ALA A 197 -7.28 -5.80 25.01
C ALA A 197 -7.13 -6.66 23.73
N PRO A 198 -6.76 -7.94 23.82
CA PRO A 198 -6.56 -8.79 22.64
C PRO A 198 -7.75 -8.83 21.68
N GLU A 199 -8.98 -8.83 22.20
CA GLU A 199 -10.22 -8.78 21.43
C GLU A 199 -10.37 -7.48 20.63
N GLN A 200 -9.88 -6.36 21.17
CA GLN A 200 -9.85 -5.07 20.49
C GLN A 200 -8.81 -5.04 19.37
N VAL A 201 -7.63 -5.62 19.62
CA VAL A 201 -6.60 -5.79 18.56
C VAL A 201 -7.12 -6.69 17.44
N LEU A 202 -7.84 -7.75 17.77
CA LEU A 202 -8.46 -8.64 16.80
C LEU A 202 -9.47 -7.89 15.92
N ALA A 203 -10.39 -7.13 16.53
CA ALA A 203 -11.37 -6.33 15.80
C ALA A 203 -10.70 -5.32 14.87
N LEU A 204 -9.74 -4.53 15.38
CA LEU A 204 -8.98 -3.57 14.59
C LEU A 204 -8.16 -4.23 13.47
N SER A 205 -7.64 -5.43 13.70
CA SER A 205 -6.94 -6.21 12.66
C SER A 205 -7.89 -6.63 11.54
N ALA A 206 -9.12 -7.03 11.87
CA ALA A 206 -10.14 -7.35 10.86
C ALA A 206 -10.50 -6.11 10.03
N LEU A 207 -10.81 -4.98 10.69
CA LEU A 207 -11.08 -3.70 10.03
C LEU A 207 -9.92 -3.25 9.15
N THR A 208 -8.69 -3.46 9.61
CA THR A 208 -7.47 -3.16 8.85
C THR A 208 -7.40 -3.99 7.56
N ALA A 209 -7.62 -5.30 7.65
CA ALA A 209 -7.57 -6.17 6.47
C ALA A 209 -8.65 -5.78 5.45
N ASP A 210 -9.84 -5.39 5.92
CA ASP A 210 -10.95 -4.97 5.07
C ASP A 210 -10.68 -3.59 4.41
N ALA A 211 -10.20 -2.61 5.18
CA ALA A 211 -9.84 -1.29 4.66
C ALA A 211 -8.71 -1.38 3.62
N VAL A 212 -7.67 -2.20 3.86
CA VAL A 212 -6.58 -2.40 2.90
C VAL A 212 -7.08 -3.10 1.63
N ALA A 213 -7.94 -4.11 1.78
CA ALA A 213 -8.51 -4.81 0.64
C ALA A 213 -9.32 -3.84 -0.25
N GLU A 214 -10.21 -3.04 0.34
CA GLU A 214 -10.99 -2.06 -0.42
C GLU A 214 -10.10 -0.99 -1.07
N ALA A 215 -9.09 -0.48 -0.35
CA ALA A 215 -8.15 0.50 -0.92
C ALA A 215 -7.41 -0.05 -2.16
N ILE A 216 -7.04 -1.33 -2.16
CA ILE A 216 -6.39 -1.99 -3.31
C ILE A 216 -7.33 -2.14 -4.49
N GLU A 217 -8.59 -2.55 -4.27
CA GLU A 217 -9.58 -2.63 -5.35
C GLU A 217 -9.82 -1.25 -5.99
N ARG A 218 -9.89 -0.19 -5.17
CA ARG A 218 -10.11 1.17 -5.64
C ARG A 218 -8.94 1.73 -6.44
N ALA A 219 -7.72 1.33 -6.11
CA ALA A 219 -6.51 1.74 -6.83
C ALA A 219 -6.51 1.35 -8.32
N VAL A 220 -7.28 0.34 -8.71
CA VAL A 220 -7.35 -0.15 -10.10
C VAL A 220 -8.71 0.07 -10.78
N THR A 221 -9.68 0.64 -10.06
CA THR A 221 -11.06 0.84 -10.56
C THR A 221 -11.48 2.31 -10.63
N ARG A 222 -10.68 3.25 -10.11
CA ARG A 222 -10.97 4.68 -10.05
C ARG A 222 -10.11 5.52 -10.99
#